data_AF-A0A845HLS1-F1
#
_entry.id   AF-A0A845HLS1-F1
#
_cell.length_a   1.000
_cell.length_b   1.000
_cell.length_c   1.000
_cell.angle_alpha   90.00
_cell.angle_beta   90.00
_cell.angle_gamma   90.00
#
_symmetry.space_group_name_H-M   'P 1'
#
loop_
_entity.id
_entity.type
_entity.pdbx_description
1 polymer ?
#
loop_
_entity_poly.entity_id
_entity_poly.type
_entity_poly.pdbx_seq_one_letter_code
_entity_poly.pdbx_strand_id
1 'polypeptide(L)'
;MKSLTENAKPGDLFYIPAMNEEGKSGFVIGRYIELIPTNVGHLIEVFARFYTERPQSIDKVDKSQRLFRPIMCSLRFAEIPKWKILFSDPGYDKSQSDYDNIAIAFDTKLWIGGKSQDATRDKLREFEDSTCWRMHHVIFRVNAHLAGIFGPNDGYDYHRVPKGCRVDDPGVLEKVIALAEAVDERFKIWSEEVRSRKGR
;
A
#
# COMPACT_ATOMS: atom_id res chain seq x y z
N MET A 1 -0.25 -18.91 -2.43
CA MET A 1 0.31 -17.63 -2.96
C MET A 1 1.69 -17.40 -2.36
N LYS A 2 2.54 -16.57 -2.97
CA LYS A 2 3.83 -16.16 -2.37
C LYS A 2 3.61 -14.98 -1.43
N SER A 3 4.37 -14.92 -0.34
CA SER A 3 4.37 -13.76 0.54
C SER A 3 5.10 -12.59 -0.13
N LEU A 4 4.63 -11.38 0.11
CA LEU A 4 5.34 -10.15 -0.20
C LEU A 4 6.55 -10.04 0.75
N THR A 5 7.74 -9.94 0.18
CA THR A 5 9.00 -9.79 0.91
C THR A 5 9.91 -8.83 0.16
N GLU A 6 11.13 -8.60 0.66
CA GLU A 6 12.18 -7.83 -0.04
C GLU A 6 12.51 -8.33 -1.46
N ASN A 7 12.14 -9.58 -1.79
CA ASN A 7 12.32 -10.18 -3.12
C ASN A 7 11.14 -9.94 -4.06
N ALA A 8 10.23 -9.02 -3.71
CA ALA A 8 9.13 -8.60 -4.58
C ALA A 8 9.69 -8.07 -5.92
N LYS A 9 8.98 -8.38 -7.00
CA LYS A 9 9.34 -7.94 -8.34
C LYS A 9 8.49 -6.73 -8.74
N PRO A 10 9.06 -5.77 -9.49
CA PRO A 10 8.28 -4.70 -10.11
C PRO A 10 7.03 -5.29 -10.81
N GLY A 11 5.86 -4.73 -10.51
CA GLY A 11 4.58 -5.19 -11.05
C GLY A 11 3.86 -6.26 -10.22
N ASP A 12 4.47 -6.77 -9.14
CA ASP A 12 3.75 -7.65 -8.20
C ASP A 12 2.59 -6.88 -7.54
N LEU A 13 1.39 -7.44 -7.66
CA LEU A 13 0.16 -6.92 -7.07
C LEU A 13 -0.16 -7.70 -5.80
N PHE A 14 -0.37 -6.99 -4.69
CA PHE A 14 -0.62 -7.58 -3.37
C PHE A 14 -1.83 -6.93 -2.70
N TYR A 15 -2.47 -7.64 -1.77
CA TYR A 15 -3.55 -7.05 -0.98
C TYR A 15 -3.01 -6.22 0.17
N ILE A 16 -3.77 -5.19 0.54
CA ILE A 16 -3.63 -4.43 1.78
C ILE A 16 -4.96 -4.53 2.52
N PRO A 17 -5.01 -5.13 3.73
CA PRO A 17 -6.23 -5.19 4.53
C PRO A 17 -6.80 -3.79 4.75
N ALA A 18 -8.11 -3.65 4.64
CA ALA A 18 -8.76 -2.35 4.73
C ALA A 18 -10.19 -2.47 5.25
N MET A 19 -10.70 -1.37 5.79
CA MET A 19 -12.11 -1.17 6.13
C MET A 19 -12.63 0.03 5.36
N ASN A 20 -13.82 -0.09 4.75
CA ASN A 20 -14.45 1.03 4.05
C ASN A 20 -15.25 1.93 5.03
N GLU A 21 -15.82 3.02 4.51
CA GLU A 21 -16.65 3.97 5.29
C GLU A 21 -17.84 3.32 6.01
N GLU A 22 -18.37 2.24 5.45
CA GLU A 22 -19.50 1.50 6.02
C GLU A 22 -19.09 0.51 7.12
N GLY A 23 -17.78 0.42 7.45
CA GLY A 23 -17.26 -0.53 8.44
C GLY A 23 -17.10 -1.95 7.92
N LYS A 24 -17.22 -2.18 6.60
CA LYS A 24 -17.04 -3.50 5.99
C LYS A 24 -15.57 -3.84 5.84
N SER A 25 -15.19 -5.04 6.28
CA SER A 25 -13.83 -5.57 6.11
C SER A 25 -13.59 -6.08 4.70
N GLY A 26 -12.45 -5.68 4.12
CA GLY A 26 -12.02 -6.07 2.79
C GLY A 26 -10.55 -5.73 2.57
N PHE A 27 -10.21 -5.32 1.36
CA PHE A 27 -8.84 -4.95 1.02
C PHE A 27 -8.80 -3.99 -0.16
N VAL A 28 -7.71 -3.26 -0.28
CA VAL A 28 -7.30 -2.59 -1.53
C VAL A 28 -6.12 -3.34 -2.13
N ILE A 29 -5.78 -3.04 -3.39
CA ILE A 29 -4.63 -3.65 -4.06
C ILE A 29 -3.52 -2.63 -4.16
N GLY A 30 -2.32 -3.04 -3.74
CA GLY A 30 -1.07 -2.31 -3.98
C GLY A 30 -0.27 -2.93 -5.12
N ARG A 31 0.57 -2.12 -5.76
CA ARG A 31 1.59 -2.56 -6.72
C ARG A 31 2.97 -2.22 -6.19
N TYR A 32 3.87 -3.20 -6.25
CA TYR A 32 5.29 -2.97 -5.99
C TYR A 32 5.95 -2.32 -7.20
N ILE A 33 6.66 -1.22 -6.99
CA ILE A 33 7.37 -0.49 -8.05
C ILE A 33 8.84 -0.89 -8.04
N GLU A 34 9.58 -0.56 -6.97
CA GLU A 34 10.99 -0.91 -6.83
C GLU A 34 11.53 -0.70 -5.41
N LEU A 35 12.78 -1.11 -5.18
CA LEU A 35 13.57 -0.68 -4.03
C LEU A 35 14.32 0.60 -4.38
N ILE A 36 14.12 1.69 -3.61
CA ILE A 36 14.88 2.93 -3.76
C ILE A 36 16.24 2.77 -3.05
N PRO A 37 17.37 2.72 -3.78
CA PRO A 37 18.66 2.35 -3.19
C PRO A 37 19.17 3.35 -2.14
N THR A 38 18.90 4.64 -2.34
CA THR A 38 19.40 5.74 -1.50
C THR A 38 18.80 5.77 -0.10
N ASN A 39 17.66 5.10 0.13
CA ASN A 39 16.97 5.08 1.43
C ASN A 39 16.53 3.68 1.90
N VAL A 40 16.88 2.64 1.13
CA VAL A 40 16.51 1.23 1.38
C VAL A 40 15.00 1.06 1.65
N GLY A 41 14.19 1.89 0.99
CA GLY A 41 12.72 1.89 1.10
C GLY A 41 12.11 1.28 -0.16
N HIS A 42 11.10 0.43 0.02
CA HIS A 42 10.34 -0.16 -1.07
C HIS A 42 9.24 0.79 -1.52
N LEU A 43 9.35 1.30 -2.74
CA LEU A 43 8.34 2.15 -3.36
C LEU A 43 7.15 1.32 -3.81
N ILE A 44 5.97 1.70 -3.34
CA ILE A 44 4.71 1.09 -3.71
C ILE A 44 3.70 2.17 -4.10
N GLU A 45 2.68 1.77 -4.85
CA GLU A 45 1.46 2.55 -5.00
C GLU A 45 0.25 1.71 -4.59
N VAL A 46 -0.83 2.38 -4.23
CA VAL A 46 -2.06 1.75 -3.75
C VAL A 46 -3.22 2.27 -4.58
N PHE A 47 -4.05 1.36 -5.11
CA PHE A 47 -5.18 1.71 -5.97
C PHE A 47 -6.44 2.00 -5.14
N ALA A 48 -7.30 2.88 -5.66
CA ALA A 48 -8.47 3.41 -4.95
C ALA A 48 -9.60 2.38 -4.75
N ARG A 49 -9.70 1.37 -5.63
CA ARG A 49 -10.81 0.42 -5.58
C ARG A 49 -10.72 -0.48 -4.34
N PHE A 50 -11.78 -0.45 -3.54
CA PHE A 50 -12.00 -1.38 -2.44
C PHE A 50 -12.63 -2.68 -2.92
N TYR A 51 -12.16 -3.80 -2.39
CA TYR A 51 -12.59 -5.15 -2.76
C TYR A 51 -13.06 -5.93 -1.54
N THR A 52 -14.21 -6.58 -1.71
CA THR A 52 -14.72 -7.58 -0.77
C THR A 52 -14.54 -8.99 -1.31
N GLU A 53 -14.21 -9.13 -2.59
CA GLU A 53 -13.95 -10.40 -3.27
C GLU A 53 -12.68 -10.27 -4.09
N ARG A 54 -11.93 -11.37 -4.20
CA ARG A 54 -10.71 -11.40 -4.99
C ARG A 54 -11.03 -11.23 -6.49
N PRO A 55 -10.36 -10.31 -7.21
CA PRO A 55 -10.42 -10.30 -8.68
C PRO A 55 -10.03 -11.67 -9.25
N GLN A 56 -10.70 -12.10 -10.32
CA GLN A 56 -10.42 -13.42 -10.92
C GLN A 56 -9.13 -13.45 -11.74
N SER A 57 -8.72 -12.31 -12.29
CA SER A 57 -7.49 -12.12 -13.05
C SER A 57 -6.91 -10.73 -12.82
N ILE A 58 -5.67 -10.52 -13.29
CA ILE A 58 -5.01 -9.22 -13.23
C ILE A 58 -5.78 -8.13 -14.01
N ASP A 59 -6.43 -8.49 -15.12
CA ASP A 59 -7.22 -7.54 -15.93
C ASP A 59 -8.49 -7.04 -15.24
N LYS A 60 -8.91 -7.73 -14.17
CA LYS A 60 -10.03 -7.31 -13.31
C LYS A 60 -9.58 -6.43 -12.14
N VAL A 61 -8.28 -6.18 -12.00
CA VAL A 61 -7.75 -5.20 -11.05
C VAL A 61 -7.88 -3.82 -11.65
N ASP A 62 -8.56 -2.92 -10.93
CA ASP A 62 -8.68 -1.53 -11.32
C ASP A 62 -7.42 -0.79 -10.90
N LYS A 63 -6.64 -0.38 -11.91
CA LYS A 63 -5.37 0.34 -11.76
C LYS A 63 -5.49 1.80 -12.23
N SER A 64 -6.71 2.27 -12.50
CA SER A 64 -6.96 3.58 -13.13
C SER A 64 -6.71 4.75 -12.20
N GLN A 65 -6.90 4.56 -10.89
CA GLN A 65 -6.75 5.60 -9.88
C GLN A 65 -5.99 5.09 -8.66
N ARG A 66 -5.07 5.93 -8.17
CA ARG A 66 -4.41 5.73 -6.89
C ARG A 66 -5.30 6.22 -5.75
N LEU A 67 -5.24 5.52 -4.62
CA LEU A 67 -5.85 5.97 -3.37
C LEU A 67 -5.10 7.17 -2.78
N PHE A 68 -3.77 7.17 -2.91
CA PHE A 68 -2.89 8.27 -2.53
C PHE A 68 -1.57 8.21 -3.32
N ARG A 69 -0.77 9.27 -3.24
CA ARG A 69 0.58 9.36 -3.85
C ARG A 69 1.44 8.15 -3.48
N PRO A 70 2.31 7.63 -4.37
CA PRO A 70 3.20 6.51 -4.04
C PRO A 70 4.04 6.77 -2.79
N ILE A 71 4.27 5.73 -1.99
CA ILE A 71 4.96 5.83 -0.70
C ILE A 71 6.11 4.83 -0.61
N MET A 72 7.08 5.11 0.25
CA MET A 72 8.09 4.13 0.64
C MET A 72 7.63 3.30 1.83
N CYS A 73 7.94 2.02 1.84
CA CYS A 73 7.67 1.14 2.97
C CYS A 73 8.85 0.21 3.25
N SER A 74 8.85 -0.34 4.45
CA SER A 74 9.94 -1.22 4.92
C SER A 74 9.77 -2.68 4.50
N LEU A 75 8.58 -3.10 4.08
CA LEU A 75 8.18 -4.52 3.95
C LEU A 75 8.46 -5.37 5.20
N ARG A 76 8.53 -4.73 6.39
CA ARG A 76 8.68 -5.41 7.69
C ARG A 76 7.30 -5.64 8.32
N PHE A 77 6.93 -6.90 8.43
CA PHE A 77 5.65 -7.37 8.96
C PHE A 77 5.81 -7.93 10.37
N ALA A 78 6.09 -7.06 11.35
CA ALA A 78 6.32 -7.51 12.73
C ALA A 78 4.99 -7.75 13.48
N GLU A 79 4.00 -6.88 13.27
CA GLU A 79 2.75 -6.86 14.03
C GLU A 79 1.57 -7.51 13.31
N ILE A 80 1.71 -7.79 12.00
CA ILE A 80 0.64 -8.30 11.14
C ILE A 80 1.16 -9.41 10.23
N PRO A 81 0.29 -10.30 9.70
CA PRO A 81 0.70 -11.31 8.74
C PRO A 81 1.34 -10.71 7.48
N LYS A 82 2.34 -11.40 6.91
CA LYS A 82 2.92 -11.03 5.62
C LYS A 82 1.86 -11.09 4.53
N TRP A 83 1.59 -9.95 3.89
CA TRP A 83 0.67 -9.87 2.76
C TRP A 83 1.09 -10.81 1.63
N LYS A 84 0.14 -11.23 0.79
CA LYS A 84 0.40 -12.15 -0.33
C LYS A 84 0.33 -11.42 -1.66
N ILE A 85 1.19 -11.85 -2.57
CA ILE A 85 1.13 -11.48 -3.98
C ILE A 85 -0.06 -12.23 -4.61
N LEU A 86 -1.01 -11.46 -5.11
CA LEU A 86 -2.22 -11.95 -5.78
C LEU A 86 -1.96 -12.28 -7.25
N PHE A 87 -1.19 -11.42 -7.91
CA PHE A 87 -0.82 -11.50 -9.31
C PHE A 87 0.58 -10.93 -9.50
N SER A 88 1.32 -11.46 -10.46
CA SER A 88 2.55 -10.85 -10.96
C SER A 88 2.28 -10.34 -12.37
N ASP A 89 2.63 -9.09 -12.64
CA ASP A 89 2.49 -8.47 -13.97
C ASP A 89 3.85 -8.50 -14.70
N PRO A 90 4.12 -9.52 -15.54
CA PRO A 90 5.39 -9.60 -16.26
C PRO A 90 5.55 -8.51 -17.33
N GLY A 91 4.43 -7.88 -17.74
CA GLY A 91 4.43 -6.77 -18.70
C GLY A 91 4.53 -5.41 -18.02
N TYR A 92 4.70 -5.36 -16.70
CA TYR A 92 4.84 -4.10 -15.98
C TYR A 92 6.10 -3.35 -16.40
N ASP A 93 5.90 -2.09 -16.75
CA ASP A 93 6.94 -1.09 -16.93
C ASP A 93 6.60 0.13 -16.06
N LYS A 94 7.64 0.84 -15.60
CA LYS A 94 7.51 1.97 -14.67
C LYS A 94 6.68 3.12 -15.24
N SER A 95 6.56 3.27 -16.55
CA SER A 95 5.66 4.26 -17.17
C SER A 95 4.18 4.03 -16.79
N GLN A 96 3.79 2.79 -16.50
CA GLN A 96 2.43 2.46 -16.02
C GLN A 96 2.15 2.98 -14.60
N SER A 97 3.20 3.41 -13.91
CA SER A 97 3.14 4.08 -12.61
C SER A 97 3.50 5.55 -12.74
N ASP A 98 3.49 6.14 -13.93
CA ASP A 98 3.85 7.55 -14.12
C ASP A 98 5.16 7.91 -13.38
N TYR A 99 6.12 6.99 -13.44
CA TYR A 99 7.26 6.94 -12.51
C TYR A 99 8.08 8.23 -12.54
N ASP A 100 8.26 8.80 -13.72
CA ASP A 100 9.02 10.04 -13.92
C ASP A 100 8.42 11.25 -13.19
N ASN A 101 7.16 11.16 -12.75
CA ASN A 101 6.47 12.19 -11.97
C ASN A 101 6.27 11.80 -10.50
N ILE A 102 6.70 10.62 -10.06
CA ILE A 102 6.65 10.25 -8.64
C ILE A 102 7.71 11.06 -7.92
N ALA A 103 7.26 11.93 -7.01
CA ALA A 103 8.10 12.85 -6.26
C ALA A 103 8.03 12.57 -4.75
N ILE A 104 9.19 12.40 -4.13
CA ILE A 104 9.36 12.17 -2.69
C ILE A 104 10.30 13.23 -2.12
N ALA A 105 9.85 13.95 -1.08
CA ALA A 105 10.60 14.96 -0.37
C ALA A 105 11.51 14.31 0.68
N PHE A 106 12.82 14.54 0.53
CA PHE A 106 13.86 14.26 1.51
C PHE A 106 14.35 15.60 2.09
N ASP A 107 14.77 15.62 3.35
CA ASP A 107 15.25 16.79 4.12
C ASP A 107 15.58 18.07 3.30
N THR A 108 16.58 18.00 2.43
CA THR A 108 16.99 19.11 1.52
C THR A 108 16.86 18.77 0.03
N LYS A 109 16.39 17.57 -0.32
CA LYS A 109 16.37 17.04 -1.68
C LYS A 109 14.99 16.59 -2.10
N LEU A 110 14.62 16.91 -3.33
CA LEU A 110 13.45 16.33 -3.97
C LEU A 110 13.92 15.18 -4.87
N TRP A 111 13.42 13.97 -4.62
CA TRP A 111 13.61 12.83 -5.51
C TRP A 111 12.44 12.75 -6.46
N ILE A 112 12.67 12.74 -7.77
CA ILE A 112 11.65 12.61 -8.81
C ILE A 112 12.12 11.58 -9.83
N GLY A 113 11.34 10.51 -10.05
CA GLY A 113 11.61 9.55 -11.13
C GLY A 113 13.02 8.95 -11.09
N GLY A 114 13.57 8.67 -9.91
CA GLY A 114 14.92 8.12 -9.76
C GLY A 114 16.05 9.15 -9.67
N LYS A 115 15.77 10.45 -9.78
CA LYS A 115 16.79 11.51 -9.73
C LYS A 115 16.57 12.41 -8.52
N SER A 116 17.64 12.75 -7.81
CA SER A 116 17.59 13.71 -6.71
C SER A 116 18.11 15.07 -7.17
N GLN A 117 17.41 16.12 -6.75
CA GLN A 117 17.80 17.52 -6.95
C GLN A 117 17.62 18.29 -5.65
N ASP A 118 18.37 19.37 -5.46
CA ASP A 118 18.18 20.23 -4.29
C ASP A 118 16.85 20.97 -4.40
N ALA A 119 16.20 21.18 -3.25
CA ALA A 119 14.91 21.87 -3.19
C ALA A 119 14.80 22.72 -1.92
N THR A 120 14.02 23.80 -2.01
CA THR A 120 13.70 24.64 -0.85
C THR A 120 12.69 23.92 0.04
N ARG A 121 12.67 24.26 1.34
CA ARG A 121 11.69 23.72 2.29
C ARG A 121 10.24 23.96 1.86
N ASP A 122 9.94 25.13 1.30
CA ASP A 122 8.59 25.43 0.82
C ASP A 122 8.20 24.54 -0.36
N LYS A 123 9.14 24.25 -1.27
CA LYS A 123 8.89 23.32 -2.37
C LYS A 123 8.67 21.89 -1.89
N LEU A 124 9.44 21.45 -0.90
CA LEU A 124 9.33 20.09 -0.36
C LEU A 124 7.96 19.81 0.27
N ARG A 125 7.33 20.81 0.90
CA ARG A 125 5.98 20.69 1.53
C ARG A 125 4.86 20.34 0.56
N GLU A 126 5.08 20.50 -0.76
CA GLU A 126 4.08 20.14 -1.77
C GLU A 126 4.01 18.64 -2.05
N PHE A 127 5.03 17.87 -1.65
CA PHE A 127 5.23 16.47 -2.03
C PHE A 127 5.10 15.50 -0.86
N GLU A 128 5.10 14.20 -1.17
CA GLU A 128 5.07 13.14 -0.16
C GLU A 128 6.41 13.07 0.58
N ASP A 129 6.38 13.05 1.91
CA ASP A 129 7.60 12.93 2.71
C ASP A 129 8.28 11.56 2.54
N SER A 130 9.59 11.53 2.75
CA SER A 130 10.42 10.32 2.69
C SER A 130 10.20 9.34 3.86
N THR A 131 8.98 9.25 4.39
CA THR A 131 8.60 8.33 5.47
C THR A 131 8.72 6.89 4.99
N CYS A 132 9.57 6.10 5.64
CA CYS A 132 9.63 4.66 5.42
C CYS A 132 8.58 3.96 6.30
N TRP A 133 7.41 3.71 5.72
CA TRP A 133 6.25 3.20 6.44
C TRP A 133 6.45 1.75 6.94
N ARG A 134 6.02 1.49 8.18
CA ARG A 134 5.79 0.11 8.68
C ARG A 134 4.49 -0.43 8.09
N MET A 135 4.41 -1.74 7.89
CA MET A 135 3.31 -2.32 7.10
C MET A 135 1.94 -2.15 7.76
N HIS A 136 1.85 -2.21 9.09
CA HIS A 136 0.58 -1.93 9.78
C HIS A 136 0.18 -0.44 9.70
N HIS A 137 1.13 0.50 9.70
CA HIS A 137 0.83 1.92 9.49
C HIS A 137 0.24 2.21 8.09
N VAL A 138 0.63 1.43 7.08
CA VAL A 138 0.03 1.54 5.74
C VAL A 138 -1.47 1.21 5.78
N ILE A 139 -1.91 0.27 6.63
CA ILE A 139 -3.34 -0.04 6.82
C ILE A 139 -4.08 1.17 7.41
N PHE A 140 -3.49 1.82 8.42
CA PHE A 140 -4.06 3.06 8.99
C PHE A 140 -4.22 4.14 7.93
N ARG A 141 -3.19 4.36 7.11
CA ARG A 141 -3.24 5.34 6.02
C ARG A 141 -4.32 4.99 5.00
N VAL A 142 -4.40 3.73 4.56
CA VAL A 142 -5.43 3.26 3.64
C VAL A 142 -6.82 3.51 4.21
N ASN A 143 -7.08 3.11 5.46
CA ASN A 143 -8.37 3.31 6.10
C ASN A 143 -8.72 4.79 6.22
N ALA A 144 -7.75 5.67 6.52
CA ALA A 144 -8.01 7.10 6.61
C ALA A 144 -8.38 7.74 5.26
N HIS A 145 -7.76 7.30 4.15
CA HIS A 145 -8.12 7.76 2.81
C HIS A 145 -9.45 7.18 2.35
N LEU A 146 -9.70 5.89 2.61
CA LEU A 146 -11.00 5.27 2.34
C LEU A 146 -12.12 5.93 3.13
N ALA A 147 -11.85 6.45 4.33
CA ALA A 147 -12.80 7.16 5.17
C ALA A 147 -12.97 8.65 4.81
N GLY A 148 -12.33 9.14 3.73
CA GLY A 148 -12.44 10.53 3.30
C GLY A 148 -11.72 11.56 4.17
N ILE A 149 -10.87 11.14 5.13
CA ILE A 149 -10.09 12.06 5.99
C ILE A 149 -9.02 12.80 5.17
N PHE A 150 -8.50 12.12 4.15
CA PHE A 150 -7.45 12.59 3.26
C PHE A 150 -7.84 12.37 1.79
N GLY A 151 -7.56 13.35 0.94
CA GLY A 151 -7.67 13.21 -0.51
C GLY A 151 -6.48 12.47 -1.13
N PRO A 152 -6.53 12.14 -2.43
CA PRO A 152 -5.48 11.36 -3.11
C PRO A 152 -4.13 12.08 -3.21
N ASN A 153 -4.12 13.41 -3.03
CA ASN A 153 -2.92 14.25 -3.04
C ASN A 153 -2.50 14.71 -1.64
N ASP A 154 -3.22 14.31 -0.59
CA ASP A 154 -2.88 14.69 0.77
C ASP A 154 -1.74 13.79 1.29
N GLY A 155 -0.78 14.40 1.99
CA GLY A 155 0.13 13.66 2.85
C GLY A 155 -0.62 13.16 4.09
N TYR A 156 -0.17 12.04 4.67
CA TYR A 156 -0.77 11.55 5.91
C TYR A 156 -0.32 12.42 7.09
N ASP A 157 -1.26 13.16 7.67
CA ASP A 157 -1.04 13.94 8.88
C ASP A 157 -1.72 13.27 10.08
N TYR A 158 -0.91 12.69 10.97
CA TYR A 158 -1.37 12.03 12.18
C TYR A 158 -2.30 12.92 13.04
N HIS A 159 -2.10 14.23 13.06
CA HIS A 159 -2.91 15.15 13.87
C HIS A 159 -4.30 15.41 13.29
N ARG A 160 -4.48 15.25 11.98
CA ARG A 160 -5.79 15.33 11.29
C ARG A 160 -6.65 14.08 11.49
N VAL A 161 -6.05 12.95 11.87
CA VAL A 161 -6.79 11.71 12.14
C VAL A 161 -7.57 11.84 13.46
N PRO A 162 -8.87 11.48 13.54
CA PRO A 162 -9.62 11.47 14.79
C PRO A 162 -8.98 10.53 15.81
N LYS A 163 -8.96 10.90 17.11
CA LYS A 163 -8.27 10.14 18.17
C LYS A 163 -8.59 8.63 18.16
N GLY A 164 -9.88 8.27 18.03
CA GLY A 164 -10.33 6.88 17.98
C GLY A 164 -10.04 6.14 16.66
N CYS A 165 -9.21 6.70 15.79
CA CYS A 165 -8.74 6.11 14.54
C CYS A 165 -7.21 6.13 14.43
N ARG A 166 -6.50 6.57 15.47
CA ARG A 166 -5.04 6.75 15.44
C ARG A 166 -4.31 5.47 15.80
N VAL A 167 -3.07 5.37 15.33
CA VAL A 167 -2.20 4.21 15.55
C VAL A 167 -1.70 4.05 16.99
N ASP A 168 -1.62 5.15 17.74
CA ASP A 168 -1.20 5.14 19.14
C ASP A 168 -2.35 4.86 20.12
N ASP A 169 -3.59 4.73 19.62
CA ASP A 169 -4.69 4.19 20.40
C ASP A 169 -4.58 2.65 20.39
N PRO A 170 -4.31 1.99 21.54
CA PRO A 170 -4.10 0.55 21.59
C PRO A 170 -5.31 -0.25 21.09
N GLY A 171 -6.52 0.22 21.38
CA GLY A 171 -7.75 -0.46 20.95
C GLY A 171 -7.99 -0.36 19.45
N VAL A 172 -7.47 0.68 18.81
CA VAL A 172 -7.51 0.81 17.35
C VAL A 172 -6.43 -0.04 16.70
N LEU A 173 -5.23 -0.08 17.28
CA LEU A 173 -4.15 -0.95 16.81
C LEU A 173 -4.55 -2.43 16.84
N GLU A 174 -5.15 -2.90 17.92
CA GLU A 174 -5.68 -4.27 18.02
C GLU A 174 -6.71 -4.57 16.93
N LYS A 175 -7.62 -3.63 16.64
CA LYS A 175 -8.60 -3.78 15.55
C LYS A 175 -7.94 -3.87 14.18
N VAL A 176 -6.88 -3.09 13.93
CA VAL A 176 -6.12 -3.16 12.67
C VAL A 176 -5.37 -4.47 12.52
N ILE A 177 -4.80 -4.99 13.62
CA ILE A 177 -4.16 -6.32 13.62
C ILE A 177 -5.19 -7.41 13.34
N ALA A 178 -6.32 -7.41 14.05
CA ALA A 178 -7.39 -8.37 13.84
C ALA A 178 -7.97 -8.32 12.41
N LEU A 179 -8.11 -7.12 11.83
CA LEU A 179 -8.48 -6.94 10.43
C LEU A 179 -7.46 -7.60 9.49
N ALA A 180 -6.17 -7.39 9.73
CA ALA A 180 -5.11 -7.95 8.92
C ALA A 180 -5.10 -9.49 8.97
N GLU A 181 -5.29 -10.06 10.15
CA GLU A 181 -5.42 -11.51 10.36
C GLU A 181 -6.64 -12.09 9.66
N ALA A 182 -7.81 -11.47 9.82
CA ALA A 182 -9.05 -11.93 9.19
C ALA A 182 -8.94 -11.92 7.65
N VAL A 183 -8.32 -10.88 7.07
CA VAL A 183 -8.10 -10.81 5.62
C VAL A 183 -7.07 -11.85 5.15
N ASP A 184 -5.96 -12.02 5.87
CA ASP A 184 -4.96 -13.07 5.55
C ASP A 184 -5.59 -14.46 5.55
N GLU A 185 -6.43 -14.77 6.55
CA GLU A 185 -7.11 -16.05 6.64
C GLU A 185 -8.04 -16.31 5.45
N ARG A 186 -8.81 -15.30 5.02
CA ARG A 186 -9.62 -15.39 3.80
C ARG A 186 -8.77 -15.72 2.56
N PHE A 187 -7.58 -15.14 2.45
CA PHE A 187 -6.67 -15.43 1.33
C PHE A 187 -6.01 -16.81 1.41
N LYS A 188 -5.82 -17.38 2.61
CA LYS A 188 -5.39 -18.77 2.78
C LYS A 188 -6.45 -19.73 2.28
N ILE A 189 -7.69 -19.58 2.76
CA ILE A 189 -8.84 -20.40 2.33
C ILE A 189 -9.00 -20.36 0.81
N TRP A 190 -8.98 -19.16 0.21
CA TRP A 190 -9.05 -19.02 -1.25
C TRP A 190 -7.89 -19.70 -1.99
N SER A 191 -6.69 -19.70 -1.42
CA SER A 191 -5.54 -20.40 -2.03
C SER A 191 -5.75 -21.91 -2.05
N GLU A 192 -6.40 -22.47 -1.05
CA GLU A 192 -6.71 -23.90 -0.93
C GLU A 192 -7.81 -24.32 -1.90
N GLU A 193 -8.89 -23.54 -2.00
CA GLU A 193 -9.98 -23.78 -2.94
C GLU A 193 -9.52 -23.77 -4.41
N VAL A 194 -8.60 -22.87 -4.77
CA VAL A 194 -8.03 -22.85 -6.12
C VAL A 194 -7.17 -24.08 -6.39
N ARG A 195 -6.46 -24.60 -5.39
CA ARG A 195 -5.66 -25.81 -5.51
C ARG A 195 -6.54 -27.05 -5.68
N SER A 196 -7.61 -27.17 -4.89
CA SER A 196 -8.53 -28.32 -4.96
C SER A 196 -9.28 -28.39 -6.29
N ARG A 197 -9.60 -27.25 -6.91
CA ARG A 197 -10.22 -27.18 -8.25
C ARG A 197 -9.28 -27.54 -9.39
N LYS A 198 -7.96 -27.34 -9.25
CA LYS A 198 -6.96 -27.68 -10.29
C LYS A 198 -6.48 -29.13 -10.22
N GLY A 199 -6.75 -29.83 -9.12
CA GLY A 199 -6.41 -31.25 -8.93
C GLY A 199 -7.55 -32.22 -9.29
N ARG A 200 -8.67 -31.72 -9.81
CA ARG A 200 -9.74 -32.49 -10.45
C ARG A 200 -9.67 -32.30 -11.95
#